data_AF-A0AA39ZG65-F1
#
_entry.id   AF-A0AA39ZG65-F1
#
_cell.length_a   1.000
_cell.length_b   1.000
_cell.length_c   1.000
_cell.angle_alpha   90.00
_cell.angle_beta   90.00
_cell.angle_gamma   90.00
#
_symmetry.space_group_name_H-M   'P 1'
#
loop_
_entity.id
_entity.type
_entity.pdbx_description
1 polymer ?
#
loop_
_entity_poly.entity_id
_entity_poly.type
_entity_poly.pdbx_seq_one_letter_code
_entity_poly.pdbx_strand_id
1 'polypeptide(L)'
;MGFFDFGEAKDAHAQMYSNERESKGNLGHEMLGGAAAFEAMHLWEKEQRRKGEPVSHGFAKEALAAMAGAEADKLWEKHHGRNGGGDRDRERGREHARRQVEELYDRQYGQSDEWNPNQEIHESMRFSGY
;
A
#
# COMPACT_ATOMS: atom_id res chain seq x y z
N MET A 1 -13.68 -5.79 10.27
CA MET A 1 -12.37 -5.25 9.91
C MET A 1 -12.59 -4.33 8.73
N GLY A 2 -12.18 -3.08 8.87
CA GLY A 2 -12.42 -2.02 7.89
C GLY A 2 -11.29 -1.97 6.87
N PHE A 3 -11.60 -1.51 5.66
CA PHE A 3 -10.59 -1.14 4.68
C PHE A 3 -10.39 0.37 4.72
N PHE A 4 -9.15 0.81 4.64
CA PHE A 4 -8.78 2.21 4.56
C PHE A 4 -9.11 2.77 3.18
N ASP A 5 -9.59 4.00 3.11
CA ASP A 5 -9.52 4.77 1.88
C ASP A 5 -8.08 5.28 1.62
N PHE A 6 -7.87 6.00 0.51
CA PHE A 6 -6.54 6.52 0.18
C PHE A 6 -5.98 7.51 1.20
N GLY A 7 -6.82 8.36 1.79
CA GLY A 7 -6.42 9.31 2.82
C GLY A 7 -6.00 8.59 4.09
N GLU A 8 -6.81 7.64 4.55
CA GLU A 8 -6.51 6.81 5.72
C GLU A 8 -5.25 5.95 5.50
N ALA A 9 -5.10 5.36 4.32
CA ALA A 9 -3.93 4.55 3.96
C ALA A 9 -2.65 5.41 3.88
N LYS A 10 -2.77 6.65 3.38
CA LYS A 10 -1.69 7.65 3.37
C LYS A 10 -1.30 8.07 4.79
N ASP A 11 -2.26 8.30 5.67
CA ASP A 11 -2.00 8.66 7.07
C ASP A 11 -1.35 7.50 7.83
N ALA A 12 -1.79 6.26 7.56
CA ALA A 12 -1.16 5.06 8.10
C ALA A 12 0.28 4.92 7.63
N HIS A 13 0.54 5.17 6.34
CA HIS A 13 1.88 5.21 5.76
C HIS A 13 2.74 6.28 6.46
N ALA A 14 2.27 7.52 6.56
CA ALA A 14 3.02 8.60 7.21
C ALA A 14 3.42 8.26 8.66
N GLN A 15 2.49 7.67 9.43
CA GLN A 15 2.75 7.23 10.79
C GLN A 15 3.73 6.04 10.89
N MET A 16 3.65 5.06 9.99
CA MET A 16 4.54 3.90 9.99
C MET A 16 5.98 4.23 9.55
N TYR A 17 6.13 5.30 8.77
CA TYR A 17 7.43 5.75 8.25
C TYR A 17 8.06 6.86 9.07
N SER A 18 7.31 7.56 9.91
CA SER A 18 7.88 8.52 10.86
C SER A 18 8.80 7.79 11.86
N ASN A 19 9.89 8.46 12.26
CA ASN A 19 10.84 7.94 13.26
C ASN A 19 10.37 8.19 14.70
N GLU A 20 9.19 8.78 14.89
CA GLU A 20 8.61 8.99 16.20
C GLU A 20 8.11 7.65 16.73
N ARG A 21 8.86 7.07 17.67
CA ARG A 21 8.47 5.87 18.44
C ARG A 21 7.10 5.98 19.14
N GLU A 22 6.48 7.16 19.14
CA GLU A 22 5.14 7.44 19.63
C GLU A 22 4.07 7.34 18.53
N SER A 23 4.01 6.26 17.75
CA SER A 23 2.75 5.91 17.06
C SER A 23 1.68 5.68 18.13
N LYS A 24 0.90 6.71 18.44
CA LYS A 24 -0.15 6.73 19.49
C LYS A 24 -1.37 5.85 19.18
N GLY A 25 -1.35 5.08 18.10
CA GLY A 25 -2.35 4.07 17.76
C GLY A 25 -1.72 2.69 17.76
N ASN A 26 -2.44 1.68 18.28
CA ASN A 26 -2.03 0.27 18.15
C ASN A 26 -1.54 0.00 16.72
N LEU A 27 -0.30 -0.48 16.59
CA LEU A 27 0.28 -1.03 15.36
C LEU A 27 -0.48 -2.32 14.98
N GLY A 28 -1.73 -2.16 14.57
CA GLY A 28 -2.60 -3.24 14.14
C GLY A 28 -2.25 -3.69 12.72
N HIS A 29 -2.75 -4.87 12.36
CA HIS A 29 -2.64 -5.39 10.99
C HIS A 29 -3.38 -4.51 9.96
N GLU A 30 -4.43 -3.78 10.38
CA GLU A 30 -5.15 -2.80 9.53
C GLU A 30 -4.24 -1.61 9.19
N MET A 31 -3.58 -1.01 10.18
CA MET A 31 -2.64 0.09 9.99
C MET A 31 -1.42 -0.34 9.15
N LEU A 32 -0.86 -1.51 9.46
CA LEU A 32 0.23 -2.10 8.69
C LEU A 32 -0.17 -2.34 7.24
N GLY A 33 -1.34 -2.95 7.02
CA GLY A 33 -1.82 -3.28 5.69
C GLY A 33 -2.19 -2.04 4.87
N GLY A 34 -2.79 -1.02 5.50
CA GLY A 34 -3.05 0.29 4.89
C GLY A 34 -1.77 0.99 4.43
N ALA A 35 -0.78 1.08 5.33
CA ALA A 35 0.51 1.69 5.02
C ALA A 35 1.24 0.97 3.87
N ALA A 36 1.27 -0.36 3.92
CA ALA A 36 1.92 -1.19 2.91
C ALA A 36 1.20 -1.11 1.55
N ALA A 37 -0.13 -1.10 1.55
CA ALA A 37 -0.93 -0.97 0.34
C ALA A 37 -0.72 0.41 -0.32
N PHE A 38 -0.70 1.49 0.48
CA PHE A 38 -0.43 2.84 -0.04
C PHE A 38 0.96 2.94 -0.69
N GLU A 39 2.00 2.44 -0.02
CA GLU A 39 3.36 2.45 -0.59
C GLU A 39 3.44 1.61 -1.87
N ALA A 40 2.79 0.44 -1.91
CA ALA A 40 2.74 -0.38 -3.11
C ALA A 40 2.08 0.37 -4.29
N MET A 41 0.94 1.02 -4.05
CA MET A 41 0.29 1.89 -5.02
C MET A 41 1.21 3.01 -5.51
N HIS A 42 1.93 3.67 -4.59
CA HIS A 42 2.84 4.77 -4.90
C HIS A 42 4.03 4.33 -5.76
N LEU A 43 4.71 3.24 -5.37
CA LEU A 43 5.85 2.68 -6.10
C LEU A 43 5.43 2.18 -7.49
N TRP A 44 4.28 1.51 -7.58
CA TRP A 44 3.72 1.06 -8.84
C TRP A 44 3.48 2.23 -9.79
N GLU A 45 2.77 3.26 -9.32
CA GLU A 45 2.44 4.41 -10.16
C GLU A 45 3.70 5.13 -10.67
N LYS A 46 4.71 5.27 -9.80
CA LYS A 46 6.01 5.85 -10.16
C LYS A 46 6.73 5.03 -11.23
N GLU A 47 6.81 3.71 -11.05
CA GLU A 47 7.49 2.82 -12.01
C GLU A 47 6.77 2.74 -13.34
N GLN A 48 5.44 2.65 -13.33
CA GLN A 48 4.68 2.54 -14.56
C GLN A 48 4.69 3.85 -15.37
N ARG A 49 4.67 5.01 -14.71
CA ARG A 49 4.91 6.29 -15.40
C ARG A 49 6.29 6.39 -16.01
N ARG A 50 7.31 5.87 -15.32
CA ARG A 50 8.68 5.82 -15.84
C ARG A 50 8.79 4.95 -17.09
N LYS A 51 8.02 3.85 -17.16
CA LYS A 51 7.96 2.95 -18.32
C LYS A 51 7.12 3.51 -19.47
N GLY A 52 6.03 4.21 -19.16
CA GLY A 52 5.14 4.81 -20.17
C GLY A 52 4.30 3.80 -20.95
N GLU A 53 4.24 2.54 -20.49
CA GLU A 53 3.50 1.46 -21.13
C GLU A 53 2.18 1.16 -20.39
N PRO A 54 1.07 0.91 -21.12
CA PRO A 54 -0.16 0.43 -20.51
C PRO A 54 0.02 -1.00 -19.99
N VAL A 55 -0.71 -1.35 -18.94
CA VAL A 55 -0.67 -2.68 -18.33
C VAL A 55 -2.09 -3.17 -18.04
N SER A 56 -2.30 -4.48 -18.24
CA SER A 56 -3.59 -5.10 -17.96
C SER A 56 -3.95 -5.03 -16.47
N HIS A 57 -5.24 -4.91 -16.16
CA HIS A 57 -5.72 -4.85 -14.76
C HIS A 57 -5.36 -6.09 -13.95
N GLY A 58 -5.44 -7.28 -14.56
CA GLY A 58 -5.06 -8.53 -13.89
C GLY A 58 -3.60 -8.51 -13.44
N PHE A 59 -2.70 -8.17 -14.35
CA PHE A 59 -1.28 -8.02 -14.02
C PHE A 59 -1.03 -6.92 -12.99
N ALA A 60 -1.72 -5.79 -13.11
CA ALA A 60 -1.57 -4.68 -12.17
C ALA A 60 -1.94 -5.08 -10.74
N LYS A 61 -3.10 -5.74 -10.55
CA LYS A 61 -3.55 -6.22 -9.24
C LYS A 61 -2.59 -7.24 -8.64
N GLU A 62 -2.15 -8.22 -9.43
CA GLU A 62 -1.21 -9.24 -8.95
C GLU A 62 0.13 -8.62 -8.52
N ALA A 63 0.67 -7.72 -9.34
CA ALA A 63 1.92 -7.03 -9.03
C ALA A 63 1.79 -6.15 -7.78
N LEU A 64 0.68 -5.40 -7.65
CA LEU A 64 0.38 -4.59 -6.49
C LEU A 64 0.21 -5.42 -5.21
N ALA A 65 -0.54 -6.53 -5.27
CA ALA A 65 -0.71 -7.44 -4.14
C ALA A 65 0.63 -8.05 -3.68
N ALA A 66 1.50 -8.40 -4.63
CA ALA A 66 2.86 -8.87 -4.32
C ALA A 66 3.69 -7.77 -3.61
N MET A 67 3.67 -6.54 -4.14
CA MET A 67 4.36 -5.39 -3.54
C MET A 67 3.84 -5.06 -2.14
N ALA A 68 2.51 -5.01 -1.97
CA ALA A 68 1.89 -4.72 -0.67
C ALA A 68 2.22 -5.80 0.36
N GLY A 69 2.23 -7.08 -0.02
CA GLY A 69 2.65 -8.16 0.86
C GLY A 69 4.12 -8.05 1.29
N ALA A 70 5.01 -7.71 0.35
CA ALA A 70 6.43 -7.51 0.64
C ALA A 70 6.69 -6.27 1.51
N GLU A 71 5.95 -5.18 1.29
CA GLU A 71 6.10 -3.97 2.10
C GLU A 71 5.54 -4.16 3.51
N ALA A 72 4.42 -4.89 3.66
CA ALA A 72 3.88 -5.27 4.98
C ALA A 72 4.90 -6.07 5.79
N ASP A 73 5.65 -6.96 5.13
CA ASP A 73 6.76 -7.67 5.75
C ASP A 73 7.87 -6.77 6.25
N LYS A 74 8.33 -5.88 5.38
CA LYS A 74 9.39 -4.94 5.70
C LYS A 74 9.00 -4.02 6.86
N LEU A 75 7.77 -3.52 6.85
CA LEU A 75 7.22 -2.69 7.92
C LEU A 75 7.07 -3.45 9.23
N TRP A 76 6.61 -4.70 9.18
CA TRP A 76 6.55 -5.57 10.36
C TRP A 76 7.94 -5.77 10.96
N GLU A 77 8.93 -6.14 10.14
CA GLU A 77 10.32 -6.35 10.58
C GLU A 77 10.97 -5.07 11.10
N LYS A 78 10.63 -3.90 10.54
CA LYS A 78 11.12 -2.59 11.00
C LYS A 78 10.63 -2.28 12.43
N HIS A 79 9.35 -2.54 12.71
CA HIS A 79 8.72 -2.14 13.97
C HIS A 79 8.85 -3.18 15.09
N HIS A 80 8.84 -4.47 14.74
CA HIS A 80 8.97 -5.56 15.71
C HIS A 80 10.37 -6.18 15.76
N GLY A 81 11.25 -5.85 14.80
CA GLY A 81 12.52 -6.54 14.60
C GLY A 81 12.33 -7.86 13.84
N ARG A 82 13.43 -8.40 13.28
CA ARG A 82 13.40 -9.61 12.44
C ARG A 82 12.79 -10.85 13.11
N ASN A 83 12.86 -10.92 14.44
CA ASN A 83 12.34 -12.05 15.24
C ASN A 83 11.19 -11.64 16.18
N GLY A 84 10.62 -10.44 16.03
CA GLY A 84 9.60 -9.94 16.95
C GLY A 84 8.17 -10.10 16.41
N GLY A 85 7.24 -10.23 17.36
CA GLY A 85 5.82 -10.45 17.10
C GLY A 85 5.48 -11.90 16.71
N GLY A 86 4.20 -12.19 16.52
CA GLY A 86 3.74 -13.54 16.13
C GLY A 86 3.60 -13.71 14.62
N ASP A 87 4.02 -14.86 14.08
CA ASP A 87 3.89 -15.18 12.64
C ASP A 87 2.45 -15.06 12.13
N ARG A 88 1.46 -15.38 12.98
CA ARG A 88 0.04 -15.23 12.64
C ARG A 88 -0.36 -13.76 12.45
N ASP A 89 0.20 -12.84 13.22
CA ASP A 89 -0.11 -11.41 13.09
C ASP A 89 0.59 -10.81 11.88
N ARG A 90 1.83 -11.25 11.62
CA ARG A 90 2.56 -10.95 10.38
C ARG A 90 1.79 -11.40 9.14
N GLU A 91 1.32 -12.65 9.12
CA GLU A 91 0.55 -13.19 8.00
C GLU A 91 -0.77 -12.44 7.81
N ARG A 92 -1.50 -12.14 8.90
CA ARG A 92 -2.71 -11.31 8.85
C ARG A 92 -2.43 -9.91 8.31
N GLY A 93 -1.31 -9.30 8.66
CA GLY A 93 -0.84 -8.04 8.08
C GLY A 93 -0.63 -8.11 6.58
N ARG A 94 0.07 -9.15 6.09
CA ARG A 94 0.26 -9.38 4.65
C ARG A 94 -1.05 -9.58 3.90
N GLU A 95 -1.95 -10.41 4.45
CA GLU A 95 -3.26 -10.68 3.84
C GLU A 95 -4.10 -9.40 3.79
N HIS A 96 -4.07 -8.60 4.87
CA HIS A 96 -4.75 -7.32 4.92
C HIS A 96 -4.17 -6.36 3.86
N ALA A 97 -2.85 -6.25 3.74
CA ALA A 97 -2.19 -5.42 2.73
C ALA A 97 -2.59 -5.78 1.29
N ARG A 98 -2.62 -7.09 0.98
CA ARG A 98 -3.03 -7.59 -0.34
C ARG A 98 -4.46 -7.22 -0.70
N ARG A 99 -5.40 -7.45 0.23
CA ARG A 99 -6.81 -7.07 0.00
C ARG A 99 -6.97 -5.56 -0.09
N GLN A 100 -6.26 -4.83 0.77
CA GLN A 100 -6.33 -3.38 0.80
C GLN A 100 -5.82 -2.74 -0.49
N VAL A 101 -4.73 -3.24 -1.08
CA VAL A 101 -4.21 -2.68 -2.33
C VAL A 101 -5.10 -2.98 -3.52
N GLU A 102 -5.76 -4.14 -3.55
CA GLU A 102 -6.77 -4.46 -4.56
C GLU A 102 -7.96 -3.49 -4.48
N GLU A 103 -8.46 -3.22 -3.27
CA GLU A 103 -9.54 -2.26 -3.03
C GLU A 103 -9.15 -0.82 -3.45
N LEU A 104 -7.93 -0.38 -3.09
CA LEU A 104 -7.42 0.92 -3.51
C LEU A 104 -7.28 1.01 -5.03
N TYR A 105 -6.78 -0.04 -5.67
CA TYR A 105 -6.65 -0.11 -7.11
C TYR A 105 -8.02 -0.05 -7.80
N ASP A 106 -9.01 -0.83 -7.33
CA ASP A 106 -10.36 -0.84 -7.90
C ASP A 106 -11.08 0.49 -7.73
N ARG A 107 -10.92 1.15 -6.58
CA ARG A 107 -11.50 2.49 -6.38
C ARG A 107 -10.91 3.53 -7.34
N GLN A 108 -9.61 3.44 -7.61
CA GLN A 108 -8.93 4.46 -8.42
C GLN A 108 -8.99 4.16 -9.92
N TYR A 109 -8.94 2.89 -10.32
CA TYR A 109 -8.77 2.47 -11.71
C TYR A 109 -9.79 1.43 -12.16
N GLY A 110 -10.63 0.89 -11.28
CA GLY A 110 -11.57 -0.19 -11.62
C GLY A 110 -12.68 0.17 -12.59
N GLN A 111 -12.83 1.45 -12.95
CA GLN A 111 -13.76 1.93 -13.99
C GLN A 111 -13.13 2.00 -15.39
N SER A 112 -11.82 1.76 -15.52
CA SER A 112 -11.12 1.75 -16.81
C SER A 112 -10.90 0.31 -17.28
N ASP A 113 -10.95 0.07 -18.60
CA ASP A 113 -10.63 -1.23 -19.19
C ASP A 113 -9.12 -1.55 -19.15
N GLU A 114 -8.28 -0.50 -19.15
CA GLU A 114 -6.82 -0.59 -19.03
C GLU A 114 -6.26 0.57 -18.19
N TRP A 115 -5.19 0.30 -17.44
CA TRP A 115 -4.42 1.35 -16.76
C TRP A 115 -3.52 2.04 -17.77
N ASN A 116 -3.59 3.38 -17.88
CA ASN A 116 -2.80 4.17 -18.82
C ASN A 116 -1.92 5.21 -18.11
N PRO A 117 -0.59 5.17 -18.29
CA PRO A 117 0.36 6.05 -17.59
C PRO A 117 0.24 7.53 -17.97
N ASN A 118 -0.39 7.83 -19.11
CA ASN A 118 -0.59 9.20 -19.59
C ASN A 118 -1.89 9.84 -19.06
N GLN A 119 -2.70 9.10 -18.29
CA GLN A 119 -3.82 9.69 -17.56
C GLN A 119 -3.30 10.56 -16.41
N GLU A 120 -4.03 11.64 -16.08
CA GLU A 120 -3.64 12.57 -15.01
C GLU A 120 -3.41 11.83 -13.68
N ILE A 121 -2.39 12.27 -12.93
CA ILE A 121 -2.15 11.76 -11.57
C ILE A 121 -3.41 11.99 -10.75
N HIS A 122 -4.02 10.90 -10.29
CA HIS A 122 -5.17 10.98 -9.41
C HIS A 122 -4.78 11.74 -8.14
N GLU A 123 -5.65 12.62 -7.66
CA GLU A 123 -5.34 13.55 -6.56
C GLU A 123 -4.85 12.82 -5.30
N SER A 124 -5.38 11.62 -5.03
CA SER A 124 -4.94 10.72 -3.94
C SER A 124 -3.45 10.36 -3.97
N MET A 125 -2.82 10.41 -5.16
CA MET A 125 -1.41 10.06 -5.38
C MET A 125 -0.53 11.28 -5.68
N ARG A 126 -1.10 12.50 -5.77
CA ARG A 126 -0.33 13.74 -5.86
C ARG A 126 0.39 14.01 -4.53
N PHE A 127 1.60 13.48 -4.41
CA PHE A 127 2.46 13.70 -3.26
C PHE A 127 3.10 15.10 -3.35
N SER A 128 2.58 16.05 -2.58
CA SER A 128 3.23 17.35 -2.36
C SER A 128 4.28 17.21 -1.25
N GLY A 129 5.52 16.91 -1.65
CA GLY A 129 6.75 17.25 -0.92
C GLY A 129 7.03 16.51 0.41
N TYR A 130 8.21 15.89 0.47
CA TYR A 130 9.04 15.92 1.68
C TYR A 130 9.79 17.25 1.71
#